data_AF-A0A3N0XP69-F1
#
_entry.id   AF-A0A3N0XP69-F1
#
_cell.length_a   1.000
_cell.length_b   1.000
_cell.length_c   1.000
_cell.angle_alpha   90.00
_cell.angle_beta   90.00
_cell.angle_gamma   90.00
#
_symmetry.space_group_name_H-M   'P 1'
#
loop_
_entity.id
_entity.type
_entity.pdbx_description
1 polymer ?
#
loop_
_entity_poly.entity_id
_entity_poly.type
_entity_poly.pdbx_seq_one_letter_code
_entity_poly.pdbx_strand_id
1 'polypeptide(L)'
;MFPPSSSEEFIPGLKWQPIPVHTVPEDKDLLLHFPLRNCPRYIQLMNETKDSDTFHKMTVTYKSFIEMVREKTGVKTVSVDSVWTVYDTLFCESKHKKVLPDWATPDVMETLKVLNDFSYQIMFGVYERTEKSRLQGGLLLDQIIKNISAASHNEQKSKMIVYSAHDTTIVALQEALDVFSGLQPPYASCHLIELHQEQTDGMFSVEMFYRNDSAVEPYAVSLPNCSQHCPLQKFVDLTRDVIPQDWNKECEIKKEATDPDKGEHNHVH
;
A
#
# COMPACT_ATOMS: atom_id res chain seq x y z
N MET A 1 -11.37 6.49 -21.12
CA MET A 1 -10.62 5.33 -21.62
C MET A 1 -11.25 4.76 -22.89
N PHE A 2 -12.57 4.49 -22.91
CA PHE A 2 -13.23 3.86 -24.07
C PHE A 2 -14.51 4.61 -24.53
N PRO A 3 -14.40 5.80 -25.14
CA PRO A 3 -15.55 6.41 -25.80
C PRO A 3 -16.02 5.52 -26.97
N PRO A 4 -17.33 5.28 -27.17
CA PRO A 4 -17.82 4.42 -28.24
C PRO A 4 -17.56 5.03 -29.62
N SER A 5 -17.20 4.20 -30.57
CA SER A 5 -17.27 4.53 -32.00
C SER A 5 -18.73 4.54 -32.48
N SER A 6 -18.99 5.09 -33.66
CA SER A 6 -20.35 5.18 -34.21
C SER A 6 -21.06 3.82 -34.35
N SER A 7 -20.30 2.72 -34.51
CA SER A 7 -20.85 1.35 -34.55
C SER A 7 -21.16 0.77 -33.17
N GLU A 8 -20.60 1.34 -32.10
CA GLU A 8 -20.78 0.91 -30.71
C GLU A 8 -21.76 1.81 -29.95
N GLU A 9 -22.21 2.92 -30.56
CA GLU A 9 -23.26 3.77 -30.01
C GLU A 9 -24.59 3.01 -29.94
N PHE A 10 -24.99 2.63 -28.73
CA PHE A 10 -26.29 1.99 -28.49
C PHE A 10 -27.41 3.01 -28.26
N ILE A 11 -27.08 4.25 -27.88
CA ILE A 11 -27.99 5.40 -27.81
C ILE A 11 -27.38 6.53 -28.66
N PRO A 12 -28.06 6.98 -29.74
CA PRO A 12 -27.56 8.07 -30.57
C PRO A 12 -27.27 9.34 -29.76
N GLY A 13 -26.06 9.87 -29.91
CA GLY A 13 -25.62 11.10 -29.23
C GLY A 13 -25.12 10.91 -27.78
N LEU A 14 -25.26 9.72 -27.21
CA LEU A 14 -24.67 9.37 -25.91
C LEU A 14 -23.28 8.76 -26.13
N LYS A 15 -22.23 9.55 -25.94
CA LYS A 15 -20.81 9.12 -26.07
C LYS A 15 -20.32 8.32 -24.85
N TRP A 16 -21.08 7.32 -24.43
CA TRP A 16 -20.79 6.44 -23.31
C TRP A 16 -21.17 5.01 -23.69
N GLN A 17 -20.44 4.04 -23.14
CA GLN A 17 -20.78 2.63 -23.25
C GLN A 17 -20.61 1.93 -21.89
N PRO A 18 -21.44 0.93 -21.58
CA PRO A 18 -21.30 0.16 -20.35
C PRO A 18 -20.05 -0.72 -20.43
N ILE A 19 -19.19 -0.64 -19.42
CA ILE A 19 -18.05 -1.53 -19.23
C ILE A 19 -18.19 -2.13 -17.83
N PRO A 20 -18.18 -3.47 -17.69
CA PRO A 20 -18.38 -4.09 -16.40
C PRO A 20 -17.24 -3.73 -15.45
N VAL A 21 -17.61 -3.33 -14.24
CA VAL A 21 -16.70 -3.13 -13.11
C VAL A 21 -17.01 -4.21 -12.09
N HIS A 22 -16.07 -5.12 -11.89
CA HIS A 22 -16.22 -6.22 -10.94
C HIS A 22 -15.77 -5.77 -9.55
N THR A 23 -16.46 -6.24 -8.52
CA THR A 23 -16.15 -5.93 -7.12
C THR A 23 -16.53 -7.12 -6.25
N VAL A 24 -16.00 -7.12 -5.03
CA VAL A 24 -16.30 -8.06 -3.96
C VAL A 24 -16.70 -7.28 -2.70
N PRO A 25 -17.49 -7.88 -1.79
CA PRO A 25 -17.77 -7.26 -0.50
C PRO A 25 -16.50 -6.95 0.29
N GLU A 26 -16.48 -5.85 1.02
CA GLU A 26 -15.31 -5.34 1.78
C GLU A 26 -14.73 -6.38 2.74
N ASP A 27 -15.59 -7.11 3.47
CA ASP A 27 -15.19 -8.16 4.43
C ASP A 27 -14.52 -9.38 3.77
N LYS A 28 -14.57 -9.46 2.44
CA LYS A 28 -14.02 -10.55 1.62
C LYS A 28 -12.94 -10.07 0.64
N ASP A 29 -12.64 -8.78 0.61
CA ASP A 29 -11.63 -8.22 -0.28
C ASP A 29 -10.23 -8.41 0.32
N LEU A 30 -9.55 -9.47 -0.12
CA LEU A 30 -8.15 -9.75 0.24
C LEU A 30 -7.15 -9.11 -0.73
N LEU A 31 -7.61 -8.43 -1.79
CA LEU A 31 -6.76 -8.04 -2.91
C LEU A 31 -6.54 -6.54 -3.01
N LEU A 32 -7.57 -5.73 -2.75
CA LEU A 32 -7.54 -4.28 -3.01
C LEU A 32 -7.86 -3.43 -1.78
N HIS A 33 -8.43 -4.00 -0.71
CA HIS A 33 -8.78 -3.27 0.50
C HIS A 33 -7.72 -3.48 1.60
N PHE A 34 -6.67 -2.66 1.58
CA PHE A 34 -5.60 -2.71 2.58
C PHE A 34 -5.76 -1.61 3.66
N PRO A 35 -5.30 -1.85 4.90
CA PRO A 35 -4.65 -3.08 5.37
C PRO A 35 -5.65 -4.19 5.74
N LEU A 36 -5.27 -5.45 5.51
CA LEU A 36 -6.00 -6.65 5.90
C LEU A 36 -5.92 -6.85 7.41
N ARG A 37 -6.98 -6.44 8.12
CA ARG A 37 -7.05 -6.51 9.59
C ARG A 37 -7.48 -7.86 10.14
N ASN A 38 -7.99 -8.75 9.29
CA ASN A 38 -8.32 -10.14 9.62
C ASN A 38 -7.07 -11.06 9.66
N CYS A 39 -5.89 -10.50 9.96
CA CYS A 39 -4.62 -11.20 10.04
C CYS A 39 -3.97 -10.95 11.42
N PRO A 40 -4.09 -11.89 12.38
CA PRO A 40 -3.56 -11.71 13.73
C PRO A 40 -2.05 -11.41 13.78
N ARG A 41 -1.24 -12.06 12.93
CA ARG A 41 0.21 -11.79 12.84
C ARG A 41 0.49 -10.35 12.39
N TYR A 42 -0.28 -9.80 11.44
CA TYR A 42 -0.12 -8.40 11.04
C TYR A 42 -0.43 -7.43 12.19
N ILE A 43 -1.48 -7.70 12.98
CA ILE A 43 -1.79 -6.90 14.17
C ILE A 43 -0.64 -6.96 15.18
N GLN A 44 -0.02 -8.12 15.37
CA GLN A 44 1.17 -8.26 16.21
C GLN A 44 2.35 -7.43 15.69
N LEU A 45 2.65 -7.51 14.39
CA LEU A 45 3.70 -6.69 13.75
C LEU A 45 3.46 -5.19 13.92
N MET A 46 2.21 -4.74 13.87
CA MET A 46 1.87 -3.34 14.13
C MET A 46 2.10 -2.93 15.59
N ASN A 47 1.89 -3.84 16.55
CA ASN A 47 2.25 -3.58 17.95
C ASN A 47 3.77 -3.54 18.13
N GLU A 48 4.50 -4.50 17.58
CA GLU A 48 5.97 -4.54 17.59
C GLU A 48 6.56 -3.28 16.91
N THR A 49 5.91 -2.76 15.87
CA THR A 49 6.29 -1.49 15.22
C THR A 49 6.18 -0.32 16.20
N LYS A 50 5.18 -0.30 17.09
CA LYS A 50 5.00 0.77 18.09
C LYS A 50 6.07 0.74 19.17
N ASP A 51 6.68 -0.41 19.39
CA ASP A 51 7.80 -0.60 20.32
C ASP A 51 9.16 -0.31 19.67
N SER A 52 9.20 0.00 18.37
CA SER A 52 10.44 0.31 17.65
C SER A 52 10.97 1.71 18.00
N ASP A 53 12.31 1.86 17.96
CA ASP A 53 12.99 3.13 18.17
C ASP A 53 12.47 4.24 17.25
N THR A 54 12.17 3.92 16.00
CA THR A 54 11.66 4.89 15.01
C THR A 54 10.31 5.45 15.45
N PHE A 55 9.39 4.58 15.90
CA PHE A 55 8.09 5.00 16.38
C PHE A 55 8.19 5.81 17.68
N HIS A 56 9.03 5.38 18.62
CA HIS A 56 9.28 6.11 19.85
C HIS A 56 9.88 7.50 19.59
N LYS A 57 10.86 7.62 18.68
CA LYS A 57 11.45 8.91 18.29
C LYS A 57 10.40 9.86 17.73
N MET A 58 9.54 9.40 16.83
CA MET A 58 8.45 10.21 16.29
C MET A 58 7.45 10.63 17.38
N THR A 59 7.08 9.71 18.26
CA THR A 59 6.16 9.98 19.37
C THR A 59 6.71 11.02 20.34
N VAL A 60 8.00 10.94 20.69
CA VAL A 60 8.66 11.91 21.58
C VAL A 60 8.80 13.26 20.90
N THR A 61 9.26 13.27 19.64
CA THR A 61 9.50 14.50 18.87
C THR A 61 8.22 15.33 18.71
N TYR A 62 7.09 14.68 18.40
CA TYR A 62 5.83 15.36 18.11
C TYR A 62 4.83 15.34 19.29
N LYS A 63 5.29 15.01 20.51
CA LYS A 63 4.41 14.85 21.67
C LYS A 63 3.54 16.10 21.93
N SER A 64 4.18 17.27 22.04
CA SER A 64 3.48 18.53 22.31
C SER A 64 2.53 18.92 21.17
N PHE A 65 2.92 18.64 19.93
CA PHE A 65 2.07 18.86 18.76
C PHE A 65 0.81 18.00 18.79
N ILE A 66 0.95 16.70 19.07
CA ILE A 66 -0.19 15.78 19.21
C ILE A 66 -1.10 16.19 20.38
N GLU A 67 -0.53 16.63 21.51
CA GLU A 67 -1.31 17.17 22.63
C GLU A 67 -2.14 18.39 22.22
N MET A 68 -1.55 19.32 21.46
CA MET A 68 -2.27 20.45 20.89
C MET A 68 -3.40 19.99 19.95
N VAL A 69 -3.14 19.04 19.05
CA VAL A 69 -4.16 18.51 18.13
C VAL A 69 -5.31 17.88 18.90
N ARG A 70 -5.06 17.11 19.96
CA ARG A 70 -6.10 16.52 20.82
C ARG A 70 -6.95 17.60 21.49
N GLU A 71 -6.34 18.67 21.98
CA GLU A 71 -7.04 19.80 22.59
C GLU A 71 -7.95 20.52 21.58
N LYS A 72 -7.42 20.82 20.39
CA LYS A 72 -8.14 21.57 19.35
C LYS A 72 -9.26 20.78 18.67
N THR A 73 -9.09 19.47 18.53
CA THR A 73 -10.07 18.59 17.88
C THR A 73 -11.06 17.97 18.86
N GLY A 74 -10.72 17.88 20.14
CA GLY A 74 -11.47 17.11 21.14
C GLY A 74 -11.29 15.59 21.05
N VAL A 75 -10.50 15.09 20.09
CA VAL A 75 -10.30 13.66 19.85
C VAL A 75 -9.13 13.14 20.68
N LYS A 76 -9.43 12.62 21.87
CA LYS A 76 -8.41 12.20 22.85
C LYS A 76 -7.50 11.06 22.39
N THR A 77 -7.95 10.23 21.45
CA THR A 77 -7.23 9.05 20.98
C THR A 77 -6.21 9.31 19.89
N VAL A 78 -6.13 10.55 19.35
CA VAL A 78 -5.16 10.91 18.30
C VAL A 78 -3.74 10.62 18.77
N SER A 79 -2.91 10.05 17.91
CA SER A 79 -1.51 9.67 18.13
C SER A 79 -0.74 9.84 16.83
N VAL A 80 0.58 9.66 16.85
CA VAL A 80 1.40 9.79 15.63
C VAL A 80 0.97 8.85 14.49
N ASP A 81 0.33 7.72 14.81
CA ASP A 81 -0.22 6.74 13.85
C ASP A 81 -1.70 6.94 13.49
N SER A 82 -2.43 7.83 14.17
CA SER A 82 -3.87 8.06 13.94
C SER A 82 -4.23 9.50 13.59
N VAL A 83 -3.26 10.41 13.67
CA VAL A 83 -3.44 11.84 13.34
C VAL A 83 -3.77 12.10 11.86
N TRP A 84 -3.52 11.12 10.98
CA TRP A 84 -3.94 11.16 9.59
C TRP A 84 -5.44 11.45 9.43
N THR A 85 -6.29 11.00 10.36
CA THR A 85 -7.74 11.26 10.34
C THR A 85 -8.06 12.76 10.43
N VAL A 86 -7.26 13.50 11.19
CA VAL A 86 -7.36 14.97 11.32
C VAL A 86 -6.81 15.65 10.08
N TYR A 87 -5.65 15.19 9.60
CA TYR A 87 -5.03 15.71 8.39
C TYR A 87 -5.94 15.58 7.17
N ASP A 88 -6.47 14.38 6.91
CA ASP A 88 -7.31 14.09 5.75
C ASP A 88 -8.56 14.97 5.73
N THR A 89 -9.21 15.16 6.88
CA THR A 89 -10.37 16.04 7.02
C THR A 89 -10.01 17.47 6.61
N LEU A 90 -8.96 18.05 7.21
CA LEU A 90 -8.54 19.42 6.93
C LEU A 90 -8.01 19.59 5.50
N PHE A 91 -7.33 18.58 4.97
CA PHE A 91 -6.86 18.54 3.59
C PHE A 91 -8.03 18.58 2.62
N CYS A 92 -9.04 17.73 2.82
CA CYS A 92 -10.26 17.72 2.02
C CYS A 92 -10.99 19.06 2.06
N GLU A 93 -11.16 19.64 3.26
CA GLU A 93 -11.77 20.95 3.43
C GLU A 93 -11.02 22.04 2.67
N SER A 94 -9.69 22.05 2.78
CA SER A 94 -8.80 22.97 2.07
C SER A 94 -8.92 22.82 0.56
N LYS A 95 -8.92 21.59 0.02
CA LYS A 95 -9.11 21.32 -1.42
C LYS A 95 -10.45 21.83 -1.95
N HIS A 96 -11.47 21.87 -1.11
CA HIS A 96 -12.79 22.41 -1.43
C HIS A 96 -12.98 23.88 -1.03
N LYS A 97 -11.88 24.60 -0.74
CA LYS A 97 -11.87 26.03 -0.38
C LYS A 97 -12.78 26.36 0.81
N LYS A 98 -12.95 25.42 1.73
CA LYS A 98 -13.63 25.67 3.00
C LYS A 98 -12.70 26.45 3.93
N VAL A 99 -13.29 27.23 4.82
CA VAL A 99 -12.55 27.94 5.86
C VAL A 99 -12.12 26.91 6.90
N LEU A 100 -10.81 26.75 7.07
CA LEU A 100 -10.25 25.90 8.11
C LEU A 100 -10.35 26.58 9.48
N PRO A 101 -10.36 25.81 10.58
CA PRO A 101 -10.23 26.37 11.92
C PRO A 101 -8.94 27.20 12.07
N ASP A 102 -8.98 28.26 12.89
CA ASP A 102 -7.85 29.21 13.05
C ASP A 102 -6.52 28.55 13.46
N TRP A 103 -6.58 27.40 14.14
CA TRP A 103 -5.39 26.66 14.57
C TRP A 103 -4.74 25.84 13.44
N ALA A 104 -5.46 25.54 12.36
CA ALA A 104 -4.97 24.77 11.21
C ALA A 104 -4.20 25.67 10.24
N THR A 105 -3.13 26.29 10.75
CA THR A 105 -2.23 27.16 9.98
C THR A 105 -1.43 26.34 8.95
N PRO A 106 -0.77 26.98 7.96
CA PRO A 106 0.09 26.28 7.01
C PRO A 106 1.16 25.40 7.67
N ASP A 107 1.81 25.88 8.73
CA ASP A 107 2.84 25.12 9.45
C ASP A 107 2.25 23.90 10.17
N VAL A 108 1.04 24.04 10.72
CA VAL A 108 0.31 22.92 11.33
C VAL A 108 -0.07 21.90 10.26
N MET A 109 -0.56 22.34 9.11
CA MET A 109 -0.89 21.46 7.99
C MET A 109 0.33 20.70 7.45
N GLU A 110 1.50 21.33 7.38
CA GLU A 110 2.74 20.64 6.96
C GLU A 110 3.18 19.62 8.02
N THR A 111 3.07 19.96 9.30
CA THR A 111 3.39 19.01 10.38
C THR A 111 2.42 17.82 10.40
N LEU A 112 1.13 18.07 10.20
CA LEU A 112 0.12 17.02 10.05
C LEU A 112 0.43 16.12 8.84
N LYS A 113 0.85 16.70 7.72
CA LYS A 113 1.27 15.97 6.52
C LYS A 113 2.46 15.04 6.79
N VAL A 114 3.48 15.52 7.49
CA VAL A 114 4.66 14.70 7.87
C VAL A 114 4.23 13.49 8.70
N LEU A 115 3.33 13.68 9.67
CA LEU A 115 2.83 12.58 10.50
C LEU A 115 1.90 11.63 9.73
N ASN A 116 1.11 12.15 8.79
CA ASN A 116 0.31 11.36 7.88
C ASN A 116 1.19 10.47 6.99
N ASP A 117 2.24 11.02 6.36
CA ASP A 117 3.21 10.29 5.56
C ASP A 117 3.91 9.20 6.40
N PHE A 118 4.27 9.52 7.64
CA PHE A 118 4.80 8.54 8.59
C PHE A 118 3.81 7.40 8.89
N SER A 119 2.51 7.70 9.01
CA SER A 119 1.49 6.69 9.26
C SER A 119 1.37 5.66 8.12
N TYR A 120 1.57 6.08 6.87
CA TYR A 120 1.66 5.17 5.71
C TYR A 120 2.90 4.29 5.78
N GLN A 121 4.06 4.88 6.07
CA GLN A 121 5.34 4.15 6.17
C GLN A 121 5.30 3.04 7.21
N ILE A 122 4.76 3.30 8.41
CA ILE A 122 4.70 2.28 9.48
C ILE A 122 3.67 1.19 9.19
N MET A 123 2.66 1.45 8.36
CA MET A 123 1.56 0.52 8.10
C MET A 123 2.04 -0.73 7.34
N PHE A 124 3.00 -0.55 6.44
CA PHE A 124 3.48 -1.61 5.55
C PHE A 124 5.01 -1.81 5.59
N GLY A 125 5.76 -0.80 6.03
CA GLY A 125 7.22 -0.83 6.13
C GLY A 125 7.75 -0.54 7.53
N VAL A 126 8.91 0.13 7.57
CA VAL A 126 9.72 0.54 8.75
C VAL A 126 10.23 -0.61 9.63
N TYR A 127 9.34 -1.47 10.10
CA TYR A 127 9.63 -2.62 10.94
C TYR A 127 9.11 -3.88 10.24
N GLU A 128 9.98 -4.86 10.06
CA GLU A 128 9.67 -6.16 9.41
C GLU A 128 8.90 -6.01 8.09
N ARG A 129 9.33 -5.05 7.24
CA ARG A 129 8.70 -4.73 5.94
C ARG A 129 8.43 -5.98 5.11
N THR A 130 9.39 -6.89 4.99
CA THR A 130 9.20 -8.11 4.19
C THR A 130 8.06 -8.96 4.74
N GLU A 131 7.99 -9.18 6.05
CA GLU A 131 6.90 -9.96 6.65
C GLU A 131 5.55 -9.24 6.52
N LYS A 132 5.49 -7.92 6.74
CA LYS A 132 4.28 -7.13 6.49
C LYS A 132 3.84 -7.22 5.04
N SER A 133 4.75 -7.11 4.08
CA SER A 133 4.45 -7.23 2.66
C SER A 133 3.83 -8.58 2.31
N ARG A 134 4.35 -9.70 2.85
CA ARG A 134 3.75 -11.03 2.67
C ARG A 134 2.30 -11.11 3.14
N LEU A 135 1.97 -10.40 4.22
CA LEU A 135 0.63 -10.39 4.81
C LEU A 135 -0.30 -9.33 4.21
N GLN A 136 0.23 -8.43 3.38
CA GLN A 136 -0.47 -7.26 2.83
C GLN A 136 -0.27 -7.17 1.30
N GLY A 137 0.48 -6.18 0.81
CA GLY A 137 0.61 -5.89 -0.62
C GLY A 137 1.20 -7.01 -1.48
N GLY A 138 1.87 -7.99 -0.86
CA GLY A 138 2.36 -9.21 -1.51
C GLY A 138 1.25 -10.04 -2.16
N LEU A 139 0.01 -10.00 -1.64
CA LEU A 139 -1.15 -10.64 -2.27
C LEU A 139 -1.51 -10.00 -3.62
N LEU A 140 -1.50 -8.67 -3.68
CA LEU A 140 -1.74 -7.94 -4.92
C LEU A 140 -0.59 -8.15 -5.90
N LEU A 141 0.65 -8.10 -5.42
CA LEU A 141 1.82 -8.35 -6.24
C LEU A 141 1.82 -9.77 -6.83
N ASP A 142 1.46 -10.78 -6.04
CA ASP A 142 1.30 -12.16 -6.50
C ASP A 142 0.26 -12.26 -7.63
N GLN A 143 -0.90 -11.62 -7.46
CA GLN A 143 -1.93 -11.60 -8.48
C GLN A 143 -1.46 -10.91 -9.77
N ILE A 144 -0.71 -9.82 -9.66
CA ILE A 144 -0.12 -9.12 -10.82
C ILE A 144 0.89 -10.03 -11.52
N ILE A 145 1.81 -10.65 -10.77
CA ILE A 145 2.81 -11.59 -11.30
C ILE A 145 2.14 -12.76 -12.02
N LYS A 146 1.08 -13.34 -11.45
CA LYS A 146 0.28 -14.39 -12.10
C LYS A 146 -0.33 -13.91 -13.40
N ASN A 147 -0.89 -12.70 -13.44
CA ASN A 147 -1.51 -12.14 -14.64
C ASN A 147 -0.49 -11.91 -15.76
N ILE A 148 0.65 -11.28 -15.47
CA ILE A 148 1.68 -11.00 -16.48
C ILE A 148 2.40 -12.29 -16.92
N SER A 149 2.59 -13.26 -16.02
CA SER A 149 3.14 -14.57 -16.38
C SER A 149 2.17 -15.38 -17.25
N ALA A 150 0.86 -15.34 -16.99
CA ALA A 150 -0.12 -15.94 -17.89
C ALA A 150 -0.14 -15.25 -19.26
N ALA A 151 0.02 -13.92 -19.30
CA ALA A 151 0.09 -13.16 -20.54
C ALA A 151 1.34 -13.51 -21.37
N SER A 152 2.50 -13.76 -20.75
CA SER A 152 3.72 -14.17 -21.45
C SER A 152 3.61 -15.54 -22.13
N HIS A 153 2.68 -16.38 -21.67
CA HIS A 153 2.38 -17.69 -22.26
C HIS A 153 1.12 -17.69 -23.17
N ASN A 154 0.56 -16.52 -23.48
CA ASN A 154 -0.70 -16.35 -24.23
C ASN A 154 -1.92 -17.02 -23.56
N GLU A 155 -1.89 -17.23 -22.25
CA GLU A 155 -2.99 -17.81 -21.47
C GLU A 155 -3.98 -16.74 -20.95
N GLN A 156 -3.55 -15.48 -20.92
CA GLN A 156 -4.38 -14.33 -20.59
C GLN A 156 -4.86 -13.62 -21.87
N LYS A 157 -6.18 -13.51 -22.06
CA LYS A 157 -6.78 -12.79 -23.20
C LYS A 157 -6.85 -11.28 -22.99
N SER A 158 -6.91 -10.84 -21.73
CA SER A 158 -7.01 -9.43 -21.36
C SER A 158 -5.71 -8.71 -21.69
N LYS A 159 -5.81 -7.58 -22.40
CA LYS A 159 -4.66 -6.70 -22.70
C LYS A 159 -4.39 -5.66 -21.62
N MET A 160 -5.37 -5.43 -20.74
CA MET A 160 -5.28 -4.49 -19.64
C MET A 160 -6.16 -4.99 -18.49
N ILE A 161 -5.66 -4.89 -17.27
CA ILE A 161 -6.40 -5.14 -16.05
C ILE A 161 -6.28 -3.86 -15.22
N VAL A 162 -7.43 -3.32 -14.79
CA VAL A 162 -7.47 -2.08 -14.01
C VAL A 162 -7.99 -2.38 -12.62
N TYR A 163 -7.16 -2.11 -11.63
CA TYR A 163 -7.51 -2.19 -10.21
C TYR A 163 -7.82 -0.78 -9.70
N SER A 164 -9.10 -0.48 -9.49
CA SER A 164 -9.53 0.77 -8.86
C SER A 164 -9.63 0.55 -7.35
N ALA A 165 -8.80 1.26 -6.58
CA ALA A 165 -8.64 1.02 -5.15
C ALA A 165 -8.26 2.31 -4.40
N HIS A 166 -7.52 2.19 -3.31
CA HIS A 166 -7.20 3.27 -2.37
C HIS A 166 -5.71 3.66 -2.41
N ASP A 167 -5.37 4.77 -1.79
CA ASP A 167 -3.98 5.17 -1.53
C ASP A 167 -3.23 4.10 -0.73
N THR A 168 -3.84 3.51 0.29
CA THR A 168 -3.28 2.37 1.03
C THR A 168 -2.95 1.19 0.14
N THR A 169 -3.71 0.94 -0.93
CA THR A 169 -3.44 -0.12 -1.91
C THR A 169 -2.17 0.16 -2.70
N ILE A 170 -1.97 1.41 -3.13
CA ILE A 170 -0.76 1.83 -3.82
C ILE A 170 0.44 1.70 -2.88
N VAL A 171 0.32 2.17 -1.63
CA VAL A 171 1.41 2.07 -0.65
C VAL A 171 1.75 0.60 -0.38
N ALA A 172 0.76 -0.26 -0.12
CA ALA A 172 0.99 -1.69 0.13
C ALA A 172 1.73 -2.37 -1.03
N LEU A 173 1.30 -2.09 -2.28
CA LEU A 173 1.97 -2.61 -3.47
C LEU A 173 3.41 -2.09 -3.60
N GLN A 174 3.61 -0.78 -3.44
CA GLN A 174 4.93 -0.17 -3.58
C GLN A 174 5.90 -0.58 -2.46
N GLU A 175 5.42 -0.83 -1.25
CA GLU A 175 6.22 -1.38 -0.14
C GLU A 175 6.59 -2.85 -0.37
N ALA A 176 5.70 -3.65 -0.96
CA ALA A 176 6.02 -5.01 -1.40
C ALA A 176 7.10 -5.01 -2.50
N LEU A 177 6.98 -4.09 -3.46
CA LEU A 177 7.97 -3.88 -4.53
C LEU A 177 9.27 -3.20 -4.05
N ASP A 178 9.31 -2.68 -2.81
CA ASP A 178 10.44 -1.91 -2.25
C ASP A 178 10.77 -0.63 -3.04
N VAL A 179 9.73 0.10 -3.46
CA VAL A 179 9.83 1.33 -4.28
C VAL A 179 8.97 2.48 -3.76
N PHE A 180 8.39 2.35 -2.57
CA PHE A 180 7.57 3.41 -1.97
C PHE A 180 8.42 4.62 -1.59
N SER A 181 7.96 5.82 -1.96
CA SER A 181 8.69 7.07 -1.72
C SER A 181 8.57 7.61 -0.29
N GLY A 182 7.72 6.99 0.54
CA GLY A 182 7.40 7.48 1.88
C GLY A 182 6.32 8.57 1.93
N LEU A 183 5.75 8.96 0.78
CA LEU A 183 4.77 10.04 0.67
C LEU A 183 3.37 9.49 0.36
N GLN A 184 2.32 10.10 0.93
CA GLN A 184 0.94 9.72 0.61
C GLN A 184 0.68 9.80 -0.92
N PRO A 185 0.12 8.73 -1.53
CA PRO A 185 -0.33 8.76 -2.90
C PRO A 185 -1.39 9.86 -3.14
N PRO A 186 -1.16 10.79 -4.09
CA PRO A 186 -2.17 11.80 -4.43
C PRO A 186 -3.43 11.20 -5.06
N TYR A 187 -4.52 11.98 -5.08
CA TYR A 187 -5.74 11.59 -5.79
C TYR A 187 -5.47 11.26 -7.26
N ALA A 188 -6.12 10.20 -7.74
CA ALA A 188 -5.97 9.67 -9.10
C ALA A 188 -4.53 9.29 -9.47
N SER A 189 -3.65 9.09 -8.48
CA SER A 189 -2.36 8.49 -8.73
C SER A 189 -2.52 7.04 -9.23
N CYS A 190 -1.58 6.60 -10.07
CA CYS A 190 -1.66 5.31 -10.74
C CYS A 190 -0.28 4.67 -10.77
N HIS A 191 -0.19 3.42 -10.31
CA HIS A 191 1.00 2.60 -10.50
C HIS A 191 0.77 1.68 -11.71
N LEU A 192 1.58 1.90 -12.75
CA LEU A 192 1.53 1.17 -14.01
C LEU A 192 2.57 0.06 -13.96
N ILE A 193 2.18 -1.14 -14.39
CA ILE A 193 3.07 -2.28 -14.57
C ILE A 193 2.79 -2.83 -15.97
N GLU A 194 3.79 -2.75 -16.83
CA GLU A 194 3.70 -3.08 -18.25
C GLU A 194 4.55 -4.31 -18.54
N LEU A 195 4.00 -5.23 -19.33
CA LEU A 195 4.71 -6.40 -19.82
C LEU A 195 5.04 -6.18 -21.31
N HIS A 196 6.33 -6.20 -21.63
CA HIS A 196 6.84 -6.01 -22.98
C HIS A 196 7.40 -7.31 -23.52
N GLN A 197 7.18 -7.57 -24.81
CA GLN A 197 7.83 -8.67 -25.53
C GLN A 197 8.97 -8.10 -26.38
N GLU A 198 10.19 -8.52 -26.08
CA GLU A 198 11.40 -8.03 -26.72
C GLU A 198 11.52 -8.58 -28.14
N GLN A 199 11.78 -7.70 -29.10
CA GLN A 199 11.91 -8.09 -30.51
C GLN A 199 13.22 -8.85 -30.77
N THR A 200 14.22 -8.71 -29.91
CA THR A 200 15.57 -9.27 -30.09
C THR A 200 15.62 -10.78 -29.90
N ASP A 201 14.89 -11.30 -28.91
CA ASP A 201 14.93 -12.71 -28.50
C ASP A 201 13.54 -13.29 -28.16
N GLY A 202 12.48 -12.48 -28.24
CA GLY A 202 11.12 -12.88 -27.90
C GLY A 202 10.87 -13.00 -26.39
N MET A 203 11.85 -12.66 -25.56
CA MET A 203 11.75 -12.71 -24.10
C MET A 203 10.87 -11.58 -23.58
N PHE A 204 10.44 -11.68 -22.32
CA PHE A 204 9.57 -10.69 -21.71
C PHE A 204 10.30 -9.86 -20.66
N SER A 205 10.00 -8.57 -20.64
CA SER A 205 10.45 -7.63 -19.63
C SER A 205 9.26 -6.92 -18.98
N VAL A 206 9.46 -6.46 -17.75
CA VAL A 206 8.50 -5.71 -16.95
C VAL A 206 9.04 -4.32 -16.73
N GLU A 207 8.22 -3.33 -17.04
CA GLU A 207 8.46 -1.93 -16.71
C GLU A 207 7.42 -1.43 -15.73
N MET A 208 7.82 -0.57 -14.79
CA MET A 208 6.89 0.06 -13.87
C MET A 208 6.99 1.57 -13.94
N PHE A 209 5.86 2.22 -13.76
CA PHE A 209 5.79 3.68 -13.68
C PHE A 209 4.84 4.10 -12.58
N TYR A 210 5.08 5.27 -12.00
CA TYR A 210 4.18 5.88 -11.04
C TYR A 210 3.76 7.26 -11.54
N ARG A 211 2.48 7.39 -11.87
CA ARG A 211 1.88 8.66 -12.28
C ARG A 211 1.18 9.28 -11.08
N ASN A 212 1.83 10.24 -10.43
CA ASN A 212 1.31 10.96 -9.25
C ASN A 212 1.18 12.48 -9.46
N ASP A 213 1.53 12.98 -10.65
CA ASP A 213 1.33 14.35 -11.07
C ASP A 213 0.76 14.36 -12.50
N SER A 214 -0.31 15.12 -12.70
CA SER A 214 -0.96 15.26 -14.01
C SER A 214 -0.21 16.16 -14.98
N ALA A 215 0.73 16.98 -14.50
CA ALA A 215 1.47 17.95 -15.30
C ALA A 215 2.71 17.37 -16.00
N VAL A 216 3.12 16.15 -15.64
CA VAL A 216 4.31 15.48 -16.16
C VAL A 216 3.99 14.05 -16.60
N GLU A 217 4.92 13.47 -17.35
CA GLU A 217 4.87 12.05 -17.70
C GLU A 217 5.04 11.15 -16.45
N PRO A 218 4.51 9.92 -16.46
CA PRO A 218 4.71 8.97 -15.38
C PRO A 218 6.20 8.78 -15.03
N TYR A 219 6.51 8.79 -13.74
CA TYR A 219 7.88 8.57 -13.28
C TYR A 219 8.26 7.10 -13.45
N ALA A 220 9.39 6.82 -14.10
CA ALA A 220 9.94 5.47 -14.18
C ALA A 220 10.31 4.95 -12.79
N VAL A 221 9.91 3.72 -12.48
CA VAL A 221 10.18 3.04 -11.21
C VAL A 221 10.76 1.67 -11.49
N SER A 222 11.94 1.39 -10.94
CA SER A 222 12.61 0.10 -11.10
C SER A 222 12.71 -0.62 -9.76
N LEU A 223 12.53 -1.94 -9.77
CA LEU A 223 12.83 -2.76 -8.60
C LEU A 223 14.28 -2.57 -8.16
N PRO A 224 14.59 -2.58 -6.85
CA PRO A 224 15.97 -2.68 -6.38
C PRO A 224 16.68 -3.86 -7.03
N ASN A 225 17.92 -3.63 -7.48
CA ASN A 225 18.74 -4.62 -8.19
C ASN A 225 18.18 -5.06 -9.56
N CYS A 226 17.24 -4.32 -10.16
CA CYS A 226 16.82 -4.47 -11.56
C CYS A 226 16.96 -3.17 -12.36
N SER A 227 16.97 -3.30 -13.69
CA SER A 227 16.83 -2.19 -14.63
C SER A 227 15.36 -1.79 -14.80
N GLN A 228 15.10 -0.65 -15.45
CA GLN A 228 13.74 -0.24 -15.83
C GLN A 228 13.06 -1.30 -16.69
N HIS A 229 13.74 -1.82 -17.72
CA HIS A 229 13.34 -3.03 -18.44
C HIS A 229 13.82 -4.25 -17.65
N CYS A 230 13.03 -4.70 -16.67
CA CYS A 230 13.42 -5.80 -15.80
C CYS A 230 13.01 -7.15 -16.44
N PRO A 231 13.92 -8.10 -16.72
CA PRO A 231 13.53 -9.40 -17.26
C PRO A 231 12.48 -10.08 -16.38
N LEU A 232 11.39 -10.60 -16.97
CA LEU A 232 10.25 -11.14 -16.21
C LEU A 232 10.68 -12.17 -15.15
N GLN A 233 11.56 -13.10 -15.51
CA GLN A 233 12.06 -14.10 -14.55
C GLN A 233 12.79 -13.45 -13.37
N LYS A 234 13.61 -12.42 -13.63
CA LYS A 234 14.32 -11.69 -12.60
C LYS A 234 13.37 -10.88 -11.72
N PHE A 235 12.32 -10.30 -12.30
CA PHE A 235 11.26 -9.61 -11.56
C PHE A 235 10.58 -10.56 -10.56
N VAL A 236 10.20 -11.76 -11.00
CA VAL A 236 9.61 -12.81 -10.16
C VAL A 236 10.57 -13.25 -9.06
N ASP A 237 11.85 -13.42 -9.38
CA ASP A 237 12.86 -13.86 -8.41
C ASP A 237 13.13 -12.80 -7.33
N LEU A 238 13.23 -11.53 -7.71
CA LEU A 238 13.48 -10.42 -6.79
C LEU A 238 12.31 -10.15 -5.85
N THR A 239 11.08 -10.48 -6.27
CA THR A 239 9.86 -10.24 -5.47
C THR A 239 9.41 -11.46 -4.69
N ARG A 240 10.05 -12.63 -4.87
CA ARG A 240 9.63 -13.90 -4.29
C ARG A 240 9.44 -13.88 -2.77
N ASP A 241 10.35 -13.20 -2.07
CA ASP A 241 10.36 -13.20 -0.60
C ASP A 241 9.19 -12.44 0.02
N VAL A 242 8.55 -11.54 -0.74
CA VAL A 242 7.35 -10.82 -0.29
C VAL A 242 6.03 -11.48 -0.71
N ILE A 243 6.08 -12.62 -1.41
CA ILE A 243 4.88 -13.35 -1.84
C ILE A 243 4.49 -14.43 -0.81
N PRO A 244 3.28 -14.36 -0.21
CA PRO A 244 2.80 -15.38 0.70
C PRO A 244 2.63 -16.73 -0.03
N GLN A 245 2.99 -17.82 0.64
CA GLN A 245 2.75 -19.18 0.15
C GLN A 245 1.40 -19.69 0.62
N ASP A 246 1.07 -19.44 1.89
CA ASP A 246 -0.23 -19.71 2.49
C ASP A 246 -0.56 -18.57 3.46
N TRP A 247 -1.30 -17.59 2.97
CA TRP A 247 -1.60 -16.38 3.72
C TRP A 247 -2.34 -16.68 5.05
N ASN A 248 -3.27 -17.65 5.05
CA ASN A 248 -4.02 -17.98 6.26
C ASN A 248 -3.08 -18.53 7.35
N LYS A 249 -2.18 -19.43 6.97
CA LYS A 249 -1.19 -20.00 7.88
C LYS A 249 -0.15 -18.97 8.33
N GLU A 250 0.29 -18.10 7.43
CA GLU A 250 1.24 -17.03 7.75
C GLU A 250 0.63 -15.94 8.65
N CYS A 251 -0.70 -15.79 8.63
CA CYS A 251 -1.42 -14.91 9.55
C CYS A 251 -1.59 -15.46 10.97
N GLU A 252 -1.33 -16.75 11.20
CA GLU A 252 -1.39 -17.34 12.54
C GLU A 252 -0.26 -16.80 13.44
N ILE A 253 -0.59 -16.49 14.70
CA ILE A 253 0.43 -16.12 15.69
C ILE A 253 1.21 -17.39 16.07
N LYS A 254 2.51 -17.38 15.81
CA LYS A 254 3.40 -18.44 16.31
C LYS A 254 3.38 -18.39 17.84
N LYS A 255 2.94 -19.46 18.48
CA LYS A 255 3.13 -19.61 19.93
C LYS A 255 4.64 -19.66 20.18
N GLU A 256 5.16 -18.75 20.99
CA GLU A 256 6.50 -18.92 21.54
C GLU A 256 6.56 -20.30 22.19
N ALA A 257 7.58 -21.09 21.85
CA ALA A 257 7.84 -22.34 22.53
C ALA A 257 8.08 -21.98 24.01
N THR A 258 7.10 -22.27 24.86
CA THR A 258 7.31 -22.29 26.30
C THR A 258 8.42 -23.29 26.55
N ASP A 259 9.60 -22.79 26.86
CA ASP A 259 10.73 -23.58 27.34
C ASP A 259 10.25 -24.37 28.57
N PRO A 260 10.13 -25.71 28.50
CA PRO A 260 9.65 -26.51 29.62
C PRO A 260 10.66 -26.59 30.77
N ASP A 261 11.88 -26.05 30.62
CA ASP A 261 13.02 -26.39 31.49
C ASP A 261 13.30 -25.39 32.62
N LYS A 262 12.28 -24.69 33.10
CA LYS A 262 12.31 -24.07 34.45
C LYS A 262 11.46 -24.88 35.44
N GLY A 263 11.72 -26.18 35.48
CA GLY A 263 11.33 -27.06 36.56
C GLY A 263 12.41 -27.12 37.64
N GLU A 264 12.00 -26.82 38.87
CA GLU A 264 12.60 -27.33 40.12
C GLU A 264 14.08 -27.01 40.41
N HIS A 265 14.31 -25.88 41.08
CA HIS A 265 15.35 -25.83 42.10
C HIS A 265 14.75 -25.88 43.51
N ASN A 266 14.90 -27.08 44.06
CA ASN A 266 14.56 -27.55 45.38
C ASN A 266 14.98 -26.59 46.50
N HIS A 267 14.04 -26.35 47.42
CA HIS A 267 14.35 -26.09 48.81
C HIS A 267 14.98 -27.34 49.44
N VAL A 268 16.21 -27.24 49.92
CA VAL A 268 16.74 -28.15 50.95
C VAL A 268 17.60 -27.36 51.93
N HIS A 269 17.10 -27.33 53.18
CA HIS A 269 17.70 -27.00 54.49
C HIS A 269 18.35 -25.63 54.73
#